data_AF-A0A094JA50-F1
#
_entry.id   AF-A0A094JA50-F1
#
_cell.length_a   1.000
_cell.length_b   1.000
_cell.length_c   1.000
_cell.angle_alpha   90.00
_cell.angle_beta   90.00
_cell.angle_gamma   90.00
#
_symmetry.space_group_name_H-M   'P 1'
#
loop_
_entity.id
_entity.type
_entity.pdbx_description
1 polymer ?
#
loop_
_entity_poly.entity_id
_entity_poly.type
_entity_poly.pdbx_seq_one_letter_code
_entity_poly.pdbx_strand_id
1 'polypeptide(L)'
;MDWQLVNKARGAEQRIAVFVSLQRFRYDNTPEEAALAVWKGYQCHDIGQQLFSDLSRLKDGVTQIMDLDVRSYLTRLLKALTILEHLADQAGQPQS
;
A
#
# COMPACT_ATOMS: atom_id res chain seq x y z
N MET A 1 4.12 7.31 -9.83
CA MET A 1 4.55 6.00 -9.33
C MET A 1 4.98 5.15 -10.50
N ASP A 2 6.13 4.47 -10.42
CA ASP A 2 6.64 3.58 -11.47
C ASP A 2 6.01 2.18 -11.36
N TRP A 3 4.76 2.10 -11.82
CA TRP A 3 3.95 0.88 -11.74
C TRP A 3 4.52 -0.28 -12.56
N GLN A 4 5.30 0.00 -13.60
CA GLN A 4 5.96 -1.02 -14.42
C GLN A 4 7.05 -1.78 -13.63
N LEU A 5 7.80 -1.08 -12.78
CA LEU A 5 8.75 -1.73 -11.87
C LEU A 5 8.06 -2.63 -10.86
N VAL A 6 6.94 -2.19 -10.29
CA VAL A 6 6.12 -3.02 -9.38
C VAL A 6 5.58 -4.25 -10.12
N ASN A 7 5.06 -4.08 -11.34
CA ASN A 7 4.50 -5.17 -12.14
C ASN A 7 5.52 -6.28 -12.50
N LYS A 8 6.82 -5.94 -12.58
CA LYS A 8 7.88 -6.92 -12.89
C LYS A 8 8.25 -7.83 -11.71
N ALA A 9 7.82 -7.49 -10.49
CA ALA A 9 8.15 -8.28 -9.30
C ALA A 9 7.36 -9.60 -9.26
N ARG A 10 8.06 -10.70 -8.96
CA ARG A 10 7.51 -12.06 -8.95
C ARG A 10 6.95 -12.40 -7.57
N GLY A 11 5.72 -11.97 -7.32
CA GLY A 11 4.95 -12.32 -6.12
C GLY A 11 4.65 -11.14 -5.20
N ALA A 12 3.76 -11.38 -4.22
CA ALA A 12 3.22 -10.36 -3.32
C ALA A 12 4.32 -9.66 -2.50
N GLU A 13 5.16 -10.44 -1.82
CA GLU A 13 6.24 -9.91 -0.98
C GLU A 13 7.20 -9.03 -1.79
N GLN A 14 7.59 -9.49 -2.99
CA GLN A 14 8.50 -8.74 -3.84
C GLN A 14 7.85 -7.47 -4.39
N ARG A 15 6.56 -7.50 -4.75
CA ARG A 15 5.81 -6.30 -5.14
C ARG A 15 5.76 -5.27 -4.02
N ILE A 16 5.45 -5.70 -2.79
CA ILE A 16 5.43 -4.83 -1.61
C ILE A 16 6.82 -4.25 -1.36
N ALA A 17 7.87 -5.07 -1.39
CA ALA A 17 9.25 -4.63 -1.17
C ALA A 17 9.71 -3.60 -2.22
N VAL A 18 9.43 -3.85 -3.50
CA VAL A 18 9.73 -2.91 -4.60
C VAL A 18 8.94 -1.61 -4.43
N PHE A 19 7.64 -1.71 -4.13
CA PHE A 19 6.79 -0.56 -3.86
C PHE A 19 7.36 0.28 -2.70
N VAL A 20 7.62 -0.32 -1.54
CA VAL A 20 8.14 0.38 -0.35
C VAL A 20 9.50 1.01 -0.65
N SER A 21 10.37 0.31 -1.36
CA SER A 21 11.69 0.83 -1.74
C SER A 21 11.56 2.07 -2.64
N LEU A 22 10.66 2.02 -3.63
CA LEU A 22 10.39 3.17 -4.49
C LEU A 22 9.83 4.35 -3.71
N GLN A 23 8.86 4.11 -2.82
CA GLN A 23 8.27 5.16 -2.00
C GLN A 23 9.31 5.82 -1.08
N ARG A 24 10.10 5.03 -0.35
CA ARG A 24 11.07 5.53 0.61
C ARG A 24 12.27 6.19 -0.04
N PHE A 25 12.87 5.57 -1.05
CA PHE A 25 14.20 5.97 -1.51
C PHE A 25 14.18 6.77 -2.80
N ARG A 26 13.19 6.54 -3.67
CA ARG A 26 13.10 7.25 -4.96
C ARG A 26 12.20 8.47 -4.87
N TYR A 27 11.10 8.37 -4.13
CA TYR A 27 10.10 9.43 -4.03
C TYR A 27 10.13 10.19 -2.71
N ASP A 28 10.89 9.69 -1.72
CA ASP A 28 10.97 10.26 -0.36
C ASP A 28 9.60 10.44 0.31
N ASN A 29 8.67 9.53 0.02
CA ASN A 29 7.31 9.57 0.51
C ASN A 29 7.21 8.99 1.93
N THR A 30 6.45 9.70 2.76
CA THR A 30 5.95 9.20 4.04
C THR A 30 5.03 7.98 3.83
N PRO A 31 4.81 7.15 4.87
CA PRO A 31 3.86 6.04 4.80
C PRO A 31 2.44 6.45 4.37
N GLU A 32 1.99 7.64 4.78
CA GLU A 32 0.67 8.18 4.47
C GLU A 32 0.56 8.61 3.00
N GLU A 33 1.61 9.24 2.45
CA GLU A 33 1.69 9.55 1.01
C GLU A 33 1.77 8.28 0.16
N ALA A 34 2.50 7.27 0.63
CA ALA A 34 2.54 5.95 0.01
C ALA A 34 1.16 5.28 0.00
N ALA A 35 0.40 5.36 1.10
CA ALA A 35 -0.97 4.86 1.15
C ALA A 35 -1.88 5.57 0.14
N LEU A 36 -1.77 6.90 0.00
CA LEU A 36 -2.48 7.64 -1.04
C LEU A 36 -2.07 7.22 -2.46
N ALA A 37 -0.79 6.92 -2.68
CA ALA A 37 -0.29 6.43 -3.97
C ALA A 37 -0.88 5.05 -4.31
N VAL A 38 -0.96 4.14 -3.33
CA VAL A 38 -1.65 2.84 -3.50
C VAL A 38 -3.13 3.06 -3.77
N TRP A 39 -3.81 3.91 -3.02
CA TRP A 39 -5.24 4.17 -3.18
C TRP A 39 -5.60 4.72 -4.57
N LYS A 40 -4.84 5.71 -5.05
CA LYS A 40 -4.97 6.22 -6.42
C LYS A 40 -4.68 5.12 -7.45
N GLY A 41 -3.68 4.28 -7.18
CA GLY A 41 -3.36 3.12 -8.00
C GLY A 41 -4.51 2.12 -8.08
N TYR A 42 -5.11 1.78 -6.94
CA TYR A 42 -6.25 0.88 -6.81
C TYR A 42 -7.43 1.31 -7.69
N GLN A 43 -7.72 2.61 -7.74
CA GLN A 43 -8.82 3.16 -8.53
C GLN A 43 -8.57 3.15 -10.05
N CYS A 44 -7.31 3.14 -10.49
CA CYS A 44 -6.97 3.44 -11.90
C CYS A 44 -6.13 2.37 -12.60
N HIS A 45 -5.57 1.39 -11.88
CA HIS A 45 -4.63 0.42 -12.41
C HIS A 45 -4.79 -0.97 -11.79
N ASP A 46 -4.81 -2.02 -12.63
CA ASP A 46 -4.88 -3.42 -12.19
C ASP A 46 -3.75 -3.78 -11.20
N ILE A 47 -2.54 -3.28 -11.47
CA ILE A 47 -1.40 -3.51 -10.57
C ILE A 47 -1.55 -2.79 -9.24
N GLY A 48 -2.25 -1.65 -9.21
CA GLY A 48 -2.60 -0.96 -7.97
C GLY A 48 -3.62 -1.76 -7.16
N GLN A 49 -4.59 -2.39 -7.83
CA GLN A 49 -5.54 -3.30 -7.17
C GLN A 49 -4.85 -4.55 -6.62
N GLN A 50 -3.95 -5.14 -7.39
CA GLN A 50 -3.16 -6.29 -6.95
C GLN A 50 -2.29 -5.93 -5.74
N LEU A 51 -1.59 -4.80 -5.79
CA LEU A 51 -0.76 -4.34 -4.67
C LEU A 51 -1.60 -4.05 -3.42
N PHE A 52 -2.77 -3.44 -3.56
CA PHE A 52 -3.69 -3.24 -2.44
C PHE A 52 -4.07 -4.58 -1.80
N SER A 53 -4.44 -5.58 -2.62
CA SER A 53 -4.75 -6.93 -2.13
C SER A 53 -3.55 -7.58 -1.42
N ASP A 54 -2.35 -7.45 -1.96
CA ASP A 54 -1.12 -7.97 -1.35
C ASP A 54 -0.86 -7.32 0.02
N LEU A 55 -1.00 -5.99 0.11
CA LEU A 55 -0.84 -5.22 1.35
C LEU A 55 -1.89 -5.59 2.40
N SER A 56 -3.15 -5.77 2.00
CA SER A 56 -4.22 -6.18 2.91
C SER A 56 -3.96 -7.56 3.52
N ARG A 57 -3.39 -8.51 2.76
CA ARG A 57 -2.97 -9.83 3.30
C ARG A 57 -1.78 -9.72 4.26
N LEU A 58 -0.89 -8.75 4.05
CA LEU A 58 0.25 -8.52 4.93
C LEU A 58 -0.17 -7.99 6.31
N LYS A 59 -1.36 -7.38 6.43
CA LYS A 59 -1.85 -6.79 7.70
C LYS A 59 -1.79 -7.76 8.88
N ASP A 60 -2.08 -9.03 8.64
CA ASP A 60 -2.08 -10.08 9.66
C ASP A 60 -0.67 -10.60 9.99
N GLY A 61 0.32 -10.34 9.12
CA GLY A 61 1.69 -10.84 9.21
C GLY A 61 2.77 -9.77 9.46
N VAL A 62 2.42 -8.48 9.48
CA VAL A 62 3.39 -7.35 9.56
C VAL A 62 4.28 -7.42 10.81
N THR A 63 3.81 -8.04 11.88
CA THR A 63 4.56 -8.24 13.13
C THR A 63 5.76 -9.17 12.99
N GLN A 64 5.75 -10.06 11.99
CA GLN A 64 6.82 -11.02 11.72
C GLN A 64 8.03 -10.39 11.00
N ILE A 65 7.92 -9.14 10.56
CA ILE A 65 9.02 -8.40 9.94
C ILE A 65 10.05 -8.02 11.02
N MET A 66 11.26 -8.57 10.90
CA MET A 66 12.34 -8.37 11.88
C MET A 66 12.91 -6.94 11.86
N ASP A 67 12.95 -6.31 10.69
CA ASP A 67 13.41 -4.93 10.55
C ASP A 67 12.38 -3.94 11.15
N LEU A 68 12.78 -3.29 12.24
CA LEU A 68 11.96 -2.36 13.00
C LEU A 68 11.50 -1.14 12.18
N ASP A 69 12.36 -0.60 11.33
CA ASP A 69 12.06 0.60 10.54
C ASP A 69 11.09 0.26 9.42
N VAL A 70 11.33 -0.86 8.72
CA VAL A 70 10.43 -1.37 7.69
C VAL A 70 9.07 -1.72 8.30
N ARG A 71 9.05 -2.38 9.45
CA ARG A 71 7.81 -2.71 10.16
C ARG A 71 7.04 -1.46 10.57
N SER A 72 7.71 -0.45 11.13
CA SER A 72 7.09 0.83 11.51
C SER A 72 6.48 1.54 10.30
N TYR A 73 7.23 1.60 9.19
CA TYR A 73 6.77 2.19 7.94
C TYR A 73 5.53 1.48 7.40
N LEU A 74 5.57 0.14 7.28
CA LEU A 74 4.46 -0.67 6.80
C LEU A 74 3.23 -0.58 7.71
N THR A 75 3.42 -0.56 9.03
CA THR A 75 2.33 -0.43 9.99
C THR A 75 1.58 0.88 9.78
N ARG A 76 2.30 1.99 9.63
CA ARG A 76 1.69 3.31 9.36
C ARG A 76 1.00 3.36 8.01
N LEU A 77 1.62 2.80 6.98
CA LEU A 77 1.04 2.71 5.64
C LEU A 77 -0.29 1.93 5.67
N LEU A 78 -0.31 0.74 6.27
CA LEU A 78 -1.50 -0.11 6.34
C LEU A 78 -2.62 0.54 7.16
N LYS A 79 -2.27 1.26 8.24
CA LYS A 79 -3.22 2.06 9.01
C LYS A 79 -3.84 3.16 8.15
N ALA A 80 -3.02 3.91 7.41
CA ALA A 80 -3.51 4.96 6.51
C ALA A 80 -4.39 4.39 5.39
N LEU A 81 -4.04 3.24 4.81
CA LEU A 81 -4.88 2.56 3.81
C LEU A 81 -6.25 2.16 4.36
N THR A 82 -6.31 1.63 5.58
CA THR A 82 -7.58 1.27 6.23
C THR A 82 -8.47 2.50 6.42
N ILE A 83 -7.89 3.66 6.74
CA ILE A 83 -8.64 4.92 6.86
C ILE A 83 -9.20 5.35 5.51
N LEU A 84 -8.39 5.31 4.45
CA LEU A 84 -8.83 5.69 3.09
C LEU A 84 -9.95 4.79 2.57
N GLU A 85 -9.83 3.47 2.79
CA GLU A 85 -10.87 2.49 2.47
C GLU A 85 -12.19 2.83 3.17
N HIS A 86 -12.15 3.05 4.49
CA HIS A 86 -13.34 3.38 5.26
C HIS A 86 -14.00 4.71 4.84
N LEU A 87 -13.21 5.73 4.52
CA LEU A 87 -13.72 7.01 4.01
C LEU A 87 -14.41 6.85 2.65
N ALA A 88 -13.90 5.96 1.80
CA ALA A 88 -14.52 5.68 0.51
C ALA A 88 -15.84 4.92 0.66
N ASP A 89 -15.92 3.97 1.58
CA ASP A 89 -17.15 3.24 1.89
C ASP A 89 -18.26 4.18 2.38
N GLN A 90 -17.90 5.16 3.23
CA GLN A 90 -18.84 6.17 3.74
C GLN A 90 -19.32 7.13 2.64
N ALA A 91 -18.44 7.50 1.71
CA ALA A 91 -18.81 8.37 0.58
C ALA A 91 -19.73 7.68 -0.43
N GLY A 92 -19.77 6.34 -0.45
CA GLY A 92 -20.62 5.54 -1.34
C GLY A 92 -22.01 5.21 -0.78
N GLN A 93 -22.31 5.49 0.49
CA GLN A 93 -23.64 5.22 1.07
C GLN A 93 -24.58 6.43 0.89
N PRO A 94 -25.71 6.29 0.17
CA PRO A 94 -26.73 7.33 0.15
C PRO A 94 -27.30 7.49 1.57
N GLN A 95 -27.22 8.70 2.13
CA GLN A 95 -27.87 9.03 3.40
C GLN A 95 -29.37 8.77 3.24
N SER A 96 -29.86 7.77 3.99
CA SER A 96 -31.28 7.44 4.11
C SER A 96 -31.97 8.37 5.10
#